data_AF-A0A2G2IFU8-F1
#
_entry.id   AF-A0A2G2IFU8-F1
#
_cell.length_a   1.000
_cell.length_b   1.000
_cell.length_c   1.000
_cell.angle_alpha   90.00
_cell.angle_beta   90.00
_cell.angle_gamma   90.00
#
_symmetry.space_group_name_H-M   'P 1'
#
loop_
_entity.id
_entity.type
_entity.pdbx_description
1 polymer ?
#
loop_
_entity_poly.entity_id
_entity_poly.type
_entity_poly.pdbx_seq_one_letter_code
_entity_poly.pdbx_strand_id
1 'polypeptide(L)' 'MDNWMAYTMITIAFVIIVGNFSTFQKNTNQRMRKKNLNDLDETLPRSHKIDHKMSTIDKSKFIK' A
#
# COMPACT_ATOMS: atom_id res chain seq x y z
N MET A 1 47.72 25.88 7.24
CA MET A 1 46.57 26.18 8.11
C MET A 1 45.47 25.22 7.72
N ASP A 2 45.08 24.40 8.67
CA ASP A 2 44.81 22.99 8.44
C ASP A 2 43.43 22.70 7.83
N ASN A 3 43.42 22.01 6.69
CA ASN A 3 42.21 21.50 6.03
C ASN A 3 41.56 20.31 6.75
N TRP A 4 42.10 19.88 7.90
CA TRP A 4 41.56 18.79 8.70
C TRP A 4 40.09 19.02 9.07
N MET A 5 39.68 20.27 9.30
CA MET A 5 38.30 20.63 9.62
C MET A 5 37.36 20.34 8.44
N ALA A 6 37.79 20.64 7.21
CA ALA A 6 37.01 20.36 6.00
C ALA A 6 36.86 18.86 5.75
N TYR A 7 37.96 18.10 5.90
CA TYR A 7 37.92 16.64 5.80
C TYR A 7 37.03 16.00 6.88
N THR A 8 37.04 16.55 8.09
CA THR A 8 36.20 16.07 9.20
C THR A 8 34.71 16.32 8.91
N MET A 9 34.34 17.51 8.42
CA MET A 9 32.95 17.80 8.04
C MET A 9 32.43 16.91 6.91
N ILE A 10 33.24 16.66 5.88
CA ILE A 10 32.89 15.77 4.77
C ILE A 10 32.68 14.34 5.27
N THR A 11 33.54 13.87 6.17
CA THR A 11 33.44 12.52 6.75
C THR A 11 32.16 12.36 7.57
N ILE A 12 31.82 13.34 8.41
CA ILE A 12 30.60 13.33 9.22
C ILE A 12 29.35 13.33 8.32
N ALA A 13 29.33 14.16 7.28
CA ALA A 13 28.23 14.19 6.32
C ALA A 13 28.04 12.81 5.63
N PHE A 14 29.13 12.18 5.21
CA PHE A 14 29.10 10.84 4.61
C PHE A 14 28.58 9.78 5.58
N VAL A 15 29.02 9.80 6.83
CA VAL A 15 28.57 8.84 7.86
C VAL A 15 27.08 8.99 8.15
N ILE A 16 26.53 10.21 8.15
CA ILE A 16 25.09 10.44 8.35
C ILE A 16 24.29 9.91 7.15
N ILE A 17 24.75 10.17 5.92
CA ILE A 17 24.07 9.71 4.69
C ILE A 17 24.11 8.18 4.62
N VAL A 18 25.29 7.56 4.78
CA VAL A 18 25.46 6.10 4.74
C VAL A 18 24.80 5.41 5.94
N GLY A 19 24.87 6.01 7.12
CA GLY A 19 24.22 5.52 8.34
C GLY A 19 22.69 5.48 8.18
N ASN A 20 22.09 6.53 7.62
CA ASN A 20 20.67 6.52 7.24
C ASN A 20 20.39 5.55 6.08
N PHE A 21 21.33 5.35 5.16
CA PHE A 21 21.17 4.38 4.08
C PHE A 21 21.08 2.92 4.59
N SER A 22 21.72 2.61 5.72
CA SER A 22 21.57 1.30 6.39
C SER A 22 20.16 1.05 6.91
N THR A 23 19.43 2.09 7.35
CA THR A 23 18.02 1.98 7.74
C THR A 23 17.09 1.79 6.53
N PHE A 24 17.44 2.30 5.34
CA PHE A 24 16.73 1.97 4.09
C PHE A 24 16.86 0.48 3.73
N GLN A 25 17.97 -0.17 4.08
CA GLN A 25 18.13 -1.62 3.93
C GLN A 25 17.17 -2.44 4.81
N LYS A 26 16.70 -1.90 5.94
CA LYS A 26 15.72 -2.62 6.78
C LYS A 26 14.34 -2.69 6.13
N ASN A 27 13.94 -1.67 5.37
CA ASN A 27 12.65 -1.64 4.67
C ASN A 27 12.65 -2.47 3.38
N THR A 28 13.77 -2.52 2.65
CA THR A 28 13.85 -3.30 1.39
C THR A 28 13.79 -4.82 1.56
N ASN A 29 14.13 -5.35 2.75
CA ASN A 29 14.01 -6.78 3.05
C ASN A 29 12.56 -7.19 3.36
N GLN A 30 11.68 -6.22 3.60
CA GLN A 30 10.26 -6.47 3.74
C GLN A 30 9.66 -6.62 2.35
N ARG A 31 9.48 -7.89 1.93
CA ARG A 31 8.97 -8.23 0.60
C ARG A 31 7.60 -7.57 0.40
N MET A 32 7.54 -6.57 -0.48
CA MET A 32 6.27 -5.96 -0.90
C MET A 32 5.32 -7.07 -1.34
N ARG A 33 4.13 -7.13 -0.71
CA ARG A 33 3.16 -8.17 -1.02
C ARG A 33 2.78 -8.06 -2.49
N LYS A 34 2.91 -9.17 -3.23
CA LYS A 34 2.64 -9.23 -4.67
C LYS A 34 1.18 -8.94 -5.05
N LYS A 35 0.27 -8.99 -4.07
CA LYS A 35 -1.18 -8.81 -4.23
C LYS A 35 -1.63 -7.61 -3.39
N ASN A 36 -2.52 -6.77 -3.90
CA ASN A 36 -3.12 -5.66 -3.15
C ASN A 36 -4.07 -6.19 -2.05
N LEU A 37 -4.44 -5.36 -1.06
CA LEU A 37 -5.39 -5.69 0.02
C LEU A 37 -6.81 -5.87 -0.53
N ASN A 38 -7.08 -5.22 -1.65
CA ASN A 38 -8.38 -5.32 -2.32
C ASN A 38 -8.42 -6.38 -3.42
N ASP A 39 -7.29 -7.02 -3.70
CA ASP A 39 -7.16 -8.05 -4.74
C ASP A 39 -7.11 -9.46 -4.14
N LEU A 40 -7.35 -9.66 -2.84
CA LEU A 40 -7.41 -11.01 -2.28
C LEU A 40 -8.54 -11.80 -2.97
N ASP A 41 -8.39 -13.12 -3.07
CA ASP A 41 -9.42 -13.96 -3.73
C ASP A 41 -10.75 -13.96 -2.95
N GLU A 42 -10.71 -13.52 -1.69
CA GLU A 42 -11.86 -13.23 -0.85
C GLU A 42 -12.56 -11.89 -1.16
N THR A 43 -11.89 -10.96 -1.85
CA THR A 43 -12.40 -9.62 -2.22
C THR A 43 -12.74 -9.49 -3.70
N LEU A 44 -12.22 -10.37 -4.56
CA LEU A 44 -12.71 -10.55 -5.94
C LEU A 44 -14.15 -11.10 -5.91
N PRO A 45 -15.00 -10.77 -6.90
CA PRO A 45 -16.45 -10.90 -6.77
C PRO A 45 -16.87 -12.32 -6.40
N ARG A 46 -17.56 -12.44 -5.26
CA ARG A 46 -18.15 -13.66 -4.69
C ARG A 46 -19.08 -14.33 -5.71
N SER A 47 -18.54 -15.15 -6.60
CA SER A 47 -19.30 -16.02 -7.50
C SER A 47 -20.21 -15.26 -8.49
N HIS A 48 -20.65 -15.96 -9.55
CA HIS A 48 -21.56 -15.52 -10.60
C HIS A 48 -22.97 -15.16 -10.08
N LYS A 49 -23.08 -14.27 -9.11
CA LYS A 49 -24.37 -13.88 -8.53
C LYS A 49 -25.10 -12.96 -9.49
N ILE A 50 -26.17 -13.51 -10.06
CA ILE A 50 -27.20 -12.79 -10.81
C ILE A 50 -27.73 -11.69 -9.89
N ASP A 51 -27.85 -10.46 -10.40
CA ASP A 51 -28.46 -9.35 -9.68
C ASP A 51 -29.82 -9.78 -9.11
N HIS A 52 -29.98 -9.63 -7.79
CA HIS A 52 -31.22 -9.97 -7.12
C HIS A 52 -32.34 -9.03 -7.59
N LYS A 53 -33.22 -9.52 -8.49
CA LYS A 53 -34.44 -8.81 -8.87
C LYS A 53 -35.51 -9.00 -7.80
N MET A 54 -35.83 -7.93 -7.09
CA MET A 54 -37.01 -7.87 -6.23
C MET A 54 -38.27 -8.02 -7.10
N SER A 55 -39.16 -8.94 -6.76
CA SER A 55 -40.47 -9.03 -7.42
C SER A 55 -41.26 -7.76 -7.11
N THR A 56 -41.53 -6.95 -8.12
CA THR A 56 -42.35 -5.75 -7.97
C THR A 56 -43.78 -6.16 -7.65
N ILE A 57 -44.34 -5.62 -6.56
CA ILE A 57 -45.73 -5.82 -6.18
C ILE A 57 -46.61 -5.15 -7.26
N ASP A 58 -47.52 -5.91 -7.86
CA ASP A 58 -48.44 -5.40 -8.87
C ASP A 58 -49.43 -4.43 -8.23
N LYS A 59 -49.25 -3.14 -8.54
CA LYS A 59 -50.06 -2.03 -8.01
C LYS A 59 -51.52 -2.12 -8.44
N SER A 60 -51.84 -2.86 -9.51
CA SER A 60 -53.22 -3.06 -9.97
C SER A 60 -54.09 -3.82 -8.96
N LYS A 61 -53.49 -4.63 -8.08
CA LYS A 61 -54.21 -5.34 -7.01
C LYS A 61 -54.66 -4.46 -5.84
N PHE A 62 -54.15 -3.22 -5.76
CA PHE A 62 -54.37 -2.32 -4.62
C PHE A 62 -55.24 -1.11 -4.97
N ILE A 63 -55.75 -1.04 -6.21
CA ILE A 63 -56.67 0.00 -6.64
C ILE A 63 -58.04 -0.68 -6.78
N LYS A 64 -58.86 -0.57 -5.75
CA LYS A 64 -60.29 -0.91 -5.75
C LYS A 64 -61.09 0.37 -5.58
#